data_AF-A0A1L7WJ97-F1
#
_entry.id   AF-A0A1L7WJ97-F1
#
_cell.length_a   1.000
_cell.length_b   1.000
_cell.length_c   1.000
_cell.angle_alpha   90.00
_cell.angle_beta   90.00
_cell.angle_gamma   90.00
#
_symmetry.space_group_name_H-M   'P 1'
#
loop_
_entity.id
_entity.type
_entity.pdbx_description
1 polymer ?
#
loop_
_entity_poly.entity_id
_entity_poly.type
_entity_poly.pdbx_seq_one_letter_code
_entity_poly.pdbx_strand_id
1 'polypeptide(L)'
;MYLNNLLVLLALTRLGSGICAGYNYAFFSLPTSGSSRWVVTDDACNAPFPACGNRYTPCHCQGLHCSSIPIHVDSVEINGLWYACRVDSTAWSCENIYWPEGPLRSNGGPFFDVEQCCRNDGRRNLKEGRINEREFQAIEATNALLDIHKRDYADALASGMSGGNLTSLRNVQRRELKEAEKWQLMTRLA
;
A
#
# COMPACT_ATOMS: atom_id res chain seq x y z
N MET A 1 -40.59 29.16 2.93
CA MET A 1 -39.43 29.36 3.81
C MET A 1 -38.57 28.10 3.73
N TYR A 2 -37.67 28.06 2.76
CA TYR A 2 -36.76 26.95 2.48
C TYR A 2 -35.35 27.51 2.58
N LEU A 3 -34.57 27.10 3.57
CA LEU A 3 -33.10 27.23 3.68
C LEU A 3 -32.74 27.11 5.16
N ASN A 4 -32.58 25.88 5.68
CA ASN A 4 -31.82 25.69 6.92
C ASN A 4 -31.32 24.26 7.21
N ASN A 5 -31.25 23.36 6.21
CA ASN A 5 -30.78 21.99 6.43
C ASN A 5 -29.77 21.54 5.36
N LEU A 6 -28.73 22.34 5.13
CA LEU A 6 -27.67 21.98 4.16
C LEU A 6 -26.28 22.23 4.75
N LEU A 7 -25.96 21.60 5.89
CA LEU A 7 -24.63 21.71 6.52
C LEU A 7 -24.27 20.51 7.41
N VAL A 8 -24.65 19.29 7.00
CA VAL A 8 -24.27 18.03 7.69
C VAL A 8 -23.77 16.95 6.71
N LEU A 9 -23.03 17.35 5.66
CA LEU A 9 -22.57 16.41 4.61
C LEU A 9 -21.04 16.36 4.41
N LEU A 10 -20.24 16.97 5.29
CA LEU A 10 -18.78 17.08 5.11
C LEU A 10 -17.92 16.39 6.18
N ALA A 11 -18.51 15.52 6.99
CA ALA A 11 -17.78 14.68 7.92
C ALA A 11 -18.17 13.21 7.72
N LEU A 12 -18.01 12.72 6.49
CA LEU A 12 -17.87 11.28 6.26
C LEU A 12 -16.56 10.86 6.94
N THR A 13 -16.71 10.37 8.16
CA THR A 13 -15.72 9.64 8.93
C THR A 13 -15.17 8.48 8.10
N ARG A 14 -14.09 8.76 7.37
CA ARG A 14 -13.30 7.82 6.57
C ARG A 14 -12.44 6.96 7.50
N LEU A 15 -13.10 6.07 8.23
CA LEU A 15 -12.47 5.15 9.17
C LEU A 15 -11.84 3.99 8.38
N GLY A 16 -10.51 3.89 8.41
CA GLY A 16 -9.77 2.63 8.23
C GLY A 16 -9.90 1.91 6.89
N SER A 17 -9.73 2.61 5.77
CA SER A 17 -9.48 2.00 4.46
C SER A 17 -8.03 1.50 4.37
N GLY A 18 -7.79 0.25 3.97
CA GLY A 18 -6.45 -0.14 3.50
C GLY A 18 -5.98 0.83 2.40
N ILE A 19 -4.68 1.07 2.34
CA ILE A 19 -4.10 2.08 1.45
C ILE A 19 -4.20 1.66 -0.02
N CYS A 20 -3.99 0.38 -0.30
CA CYS A 20 -4.03 -0.20 -1.64
C CYS A 20 -4.84 -1.50 -1.61
N ALA A 21 -6.01 -1.55 -2.25
CA ALA A 21 -6.80 -2.78 -2.31
C ALA A 21 -6.13 -3.81 -3.23
N GLY A 22 -5.78 -4.97 -2.68
CA GLY A 22 -5.13 -6.03 -3.46
C GLY A 22 -3.61 -5.85 -3.62
N TYR A 23 -2.95 -5.14 -2.71
CA TYR A 23 -1.50 -4.98 -2.70
C TYR A 23 -0.94 -5.12 -1.28
N ASN A 24 0.36 -5.42 -1.17
CA ASN A 24 1.06 -5.57 0.10
C ASN A 24 1.51 -4.22 0.67
N TYR A 25 1.99 -3.34 -0.21
CA TYR A 25 2.64 -2.09 0.17
C TYR A 25 2.17 -0.93 -0.70
N ALA A 26 2.48 0.29 -0.26
CA ALA A 26 2.22 1.52 -0.99
C ALA A 26 3.45 2.43 -0.98
N PHE A 27 3.73 3.08 -2.09
CA PHE A 27 4.81 4.05 -2.26
C PHE A 27 4.26 5.48 -2.25
N PHE A 28 4.97 6.38 -1.58
CA PHE A 28 4.63 7.79 -1.43
C PHE A 28 5.80 8.70 -1.79
N SER A 29 5.48 9.83 -2.40
CA SER A 29 6.36 11.00 -2.48
C SER A 29 5.91 12.07 -1.48
N LEU A 30 6.72 12.25 -0.44
CA LEU A 30 6.46 13.21 0.62
C LEU A 30 6.90 14.63 0.22
N PRO A 31 6.34 15.67 0.85
CA PRO A 31 6.82 17.03 0.70
C PRO A 31 8.31 17.16 1.03
N THR A 32 9.00 18.05 0.33
CA THR A 32 10.46 18.23 0.40
C THR A 32 10.98 18.79 1.74
N SER A 33 10.10 19.14 2.68
CA SER A 33 10.45 19.78 3.95
C SER A 33 11.02 18.84 5.02
N GLY A 34 11.18 17.54 4.75
CA GLY A 34 11.70 16.54 5.69
C GLY A 34 13.06 15.96 5.30
N SER A 35 13.68 15.21 6.21
CA SER A 35 14.88 14.39 5.94
C SER A 35 14.60 13.25 4.96
N SER A 36 13.34 12.83 4.90
CA SER A 36 12.85 11.64 4.20
C SER A 36 11.79 12.04 3.19
N ARG A 37 12.04 11.79 1.90
CA ARG A 37 11.11 12.17 0.81
C ARG A 37 10.37 10.97 0.23
N TRP A 38 10.99 9.80 0.18
CA TRP A 38 10.43 8.63 -0.49
C TRP A 38 10.18 7.52 0.51
N VAL A 39 8.96 7.01 0.54
CA VAL A 39 8.51 6.09 1.59
C VAL A 39 7.73 4.94 1.00
N VAL A 40 7.93 3.76 1.58
CA VAL A 40 7.08 2.59 1.36
C VAL A 40 6.41 2.23 2.68
N THR A 41 5.08 2.08 2.66
CA THR A 41 4.31 1.67 3.83
C THR A 41 3.61 0.34 3.62
N ASP A 42 3.32 -0.36 4.71
CA ASP A 42 2.29 -1.42 4.73
C ASP A 42 0.89 -0.81 4.63
N ASP A 43 -0.15 -1.65 4.64
CA ASP A 43 -1.56 -1.27 4.55
C ASP A 43 -2.12 -0.54 5.79
N ALA A 44 -1.31 -0.42 6.85
CA ALA A 44 -1.59 0.26 8.10
C ALA A 44 -0.82 1.59 8.23
N CYS A 45 -0.22 2.07 7.14
CA CYS A 45 0.57 3.31 7.07
C CYS A 45 1.84 3.26 7.92
N ASN A 46 2.30 2.06 8.33
CA ASN A 46 3.61 1.93 8.96
C ASN A 46 4.66 1.97 7.86
N ALA A 47 5.75 2.69 8.07
CA ALA A 47 6.90 2.73 7.19
C ALA A 47 8.03 1.84 7.77
N PRO A 48 7.98 0.51 7.57
CA PRO A 48 8.97 -0.41 8.14
C PRO A 48 10.35 -0.30 7.47
N PHE A 49 10.46 0.40 6.35
CA PHE A 49 11.71 0.55 5.59
C PHE A 49 12.25 1.98 5.69
N PRO A 50 13.59 2.14 5.80
CA PRO A 50 14.18 3.46 5.88
C PRO A 50 13.82 4.27 4.65
N ALA A 51 13.28 5.46 4.88
CA ALA A 51 12.99 6.40 3.81
C ALA A 51 14.28 6.79 3.09
N CYS A 52 14.14 7.02 1.78
CA CYS A 52 15.20 7.63 1.04
C CYS A 52 15.20 9.15 1.21
N GLY A 53 16.40 9.69 1.41
CA GLY A 53 16.62 11.08 1.75
C GLY A 53 16.18 12.06 0.67
N ASN A 54 15.90 13.30 1.07
CA ASN A 54 15.42 14.37 0.20
C ASN A 54 16.37 14.81 -0.93
N ARG A 55 17.65 14.42 -0.87
CA ARG A 55 18.69 14.78 -1.85
C ARG A 55 18.70 13.90 -3.09
N TYR A 56 18.01 12.77 -3.06
CA TYR A 56 18.03 11.80 -4.15
C TYR A 56 16.68 11.79 -4.87
N THR A 57 16.71 11.50 -6.17
CA THR A 57 15.52 10.99 -6.89
C THR A 57 15.23 9.59 -6.36
N PRO A 58 13.96 9.12 -6.40
CA PRO A 58 13.64 7.80 -5.86
C PRO A 58 14.44 6.69 -6.57
N CYS A 59 14.80 6.91 -7.83
CA CYS A 59 15.57 5.97 -8.65
C CYS A 59 17.04 5.79 -8.24
N HIS A 60 17.58 6.67 -7.40
CA HIS A 60 18.93 6.53 -6.84
C HIS A 60 18.90 5.93 -5.43
N CYS A 61 17.73 5.60 -4.92
CA CYS A 61 17.57 5.02 -3.60
C CYS A 61 17.79 3.50 -3.67
N GLN A 62 18.57 2.97 -2.73
CA GLN A 62 18.71 1.54 -2.60
C GLN A 62 17.34 0.90 -2.34
N GLY A 63 17.05 -0.18 -3.06
CA GLY A 63 15.78 -0.91 -2.94
C GLY A 63 14.59 -0.22 -3.63
N LEU A 64 14.78 0.88 -4.35
CA LEU A 64 13.78 1.39 -5.28
C LEU A 64 14.28 1.20 -6.71
N HIS A 65 13.39 0.81 -7.61
CA HIS A 65 13.65 0.72 -9.03
C HIS A 65 12.61 1.55 -9.78
N CYS A 66 13.06 2.17 -10.87
CA CYS A 66 12.24 3.04 -11.68
C CYS A 66 12.08 2.49 -13.09
N SER A 67 10.92 2.73 -13.67
CA SER A 67 10.65 2.43 -15.07
C SER A 67 11.49 3.30 -16.01
N SER A 68 11.49 2.89 -17.28
CA SER A 68 11.79 3.81 -18.38
C SER A 68 10.69 4.88 -18.52
N ILE A 69 10.95 5.90 -19.34
CA ILE A 69 10.04 7.04 -19.55
C ILE A 69 8.59 6.57 -19.82
N PRO A 70 7.56 7.12 -19.13
CA PRO A 70 7.65 8.14 -18.07
C PRO A 70 8.24 7.57 -16.78
N ILE A 71 9.25 8.25 -16.21
CA ILE A 71 10.00 7.76 -15.04
C ILE A 71 9.09 7.79 -13.81
N HIS A 72 8.83 6.62 -13.24
CA HIS A 72 8.16 6.44 -11.95
C HIS A 72 8.74 5.21 -11.24
N VAL A 73 8.50 5.07 -9.94
CA VAL A 73 8.87 3.84 -9.21
C VAL A 73 7.98 2.69 -9.68
N ASP A 74 8.58 1.66 -10.24
CA ASP A 74 7.88 0.49 -10.79
C ASP A 74 8.18 -0.80 -10.02
N SER A 75 9.18 -0.78 -9.12
CA SER A 75 9.37 -1.85 -8.15
C SER A 75 10.13 -1.39 -6.91
N VAL A 76 9.87 -2.09 -5.80
CA VAL A 76 10.55 -1.88 -4.52
C VAL A 76 11.07 -3.21 -3.99
N GLU A 77 12.22 -3.17 -3.33
CA GLU A 77 12.83 -4.28 -2.63
C GLU A 77 12.55 -4.17 -1.14
N ILE A 78 11.91 -5.19 -0.59
CA ILE A 78 11.47 -5.26 0.80
C ILE A 78 11.93 -6.60 1.35
N ASN A 79 12.77 -6.58 2.38
CA ASN A 79 13.34 -7.79 3.00
C ASN A 79 13.97 -8.76 1.97
N GLY A 80 14.67 -8.21 0.97
CA GLY A 80 15.32 -8.98 -0.07
C GLY A 80 14.39 -9.55 -1.15
N LEU A 81 13.11 -9.14 -1.17
CA LEU A 81 12.14 -9.55 -2.18
C LEU A 81 11.67 -8.35 -2.99
N TRP A 82 11.49 -8.55 -4.29
CA TRP A 82 10.92 -7.57 -5.19
C TRP A 82 9.39 -7.54 -5.13
N TYR A 83 8.85 -6.33 -5.16
CA TYR A 83 7.44 -6.03 -5.30
C TYR A 83 7.26 -5.12 -6.50
N ALA A 84 6.44 -5.53 -7.46
CA ALA A 84 6.09 -4.72 -8.62
C ALA A 84 5.05 -3.67 -8.22
N CYS A 85 5.30 -2.42 -8.60
CA CYS A 85 4.48 -1.26 -8.25
C CYS A 85 3.71 -0.74 -9.46
N ARG A 86 2.45 -0.35 -9.24
CA ARG A 86 1.55 0.17 -10.27
C ARG A 86 0.63 1.24 -9.71
N VAL A 87 0.23 2.18 -10.57
CA VAL A 87 -0.79 3.17 -10.23
C VAL A 87 -2.12 2.43 -10.10
N ASP A 88 -2.85 2.69 -9.02
CA ASP A 88 -4.17 2.12 -8.80
C ASP A 88 -5.17 3.22 -8.45
N SER A 89 -6.27 3.29 -9.21
CA SER A 89 -7.31 4.30 -9.01
C SER A 89 -8.13 4.10 -7.74
N THR A 90 -8.02 2.92 -7.12
CA THR A 90 -8.64 2.60 -5.83
C THR A 90 -7.68 2.81 -4.66
N ALA A 91 -6.49 3.36 -4.91
CA ALA A 91 -5.57 3.73 -3.85
C ALA A 91 -6.18 4.85 -2.97
N TRP A 92 -5.96 4.73 -1.67
CA TRP A 92 -6.38 5.68 -0.65
C TRP A 92 -5.18 6.52 -0.21
N SER A 93 -5.33 7.23 0.91
CA SER A 93 -4.34 8.13 1.46
C SER A 93 -4.08 7.80 2.93
N CYS A 94 -2.89 8.11 3.43
CA CYS A 94 -2.55 8.03 4.85
C CYS A 94 -2.73 9.39 5.53
N GLU A 95 -3.44 9.45 6.65
CA GLU A 95 -3.47 10.67 7.48
C GLU A 95 -2.10 10.91 8.14
N ASN A 96 -1.53 9.83 8.69
CA ASN A 96 -0.21 9.81 9.30
C ASN A 96 0.57 8.63 8.74
N ILE A 97 1.88 8.84 8.54
CA ILE A 97 2.81 7.75 8.24
C ILE A 97 3.58 7.47 9.53
N TYR A 98 3.53 6.22 10.00
CA TYR A 98 4.11 5.83 11.27
C TYR A 98 5.53 5.28 11.09
N TRP A 99 6.52 6.01 11.61
CA TRP A 99 7.91 5.57 11.69
C TRP A 99 8.24 5.00 13.05
N PRO A 100 9.32 4.21 13.18
CA PRO A 100 9.88 3.86 14.48
C PRO A 100 10.19 5.09 15.35
N GLU A 101 10.57 6.22 14.75
CA GLU A 101 10.90 7.47 15.44
C GLU A 101 9.66 8.34 15.78
N GLY A 102 8.48 8.00 15.24
CA GLY A 102 7.22 8.71 15.49
C GLY A 102 6.39 8.99 14.22
N PRO A 103 5.15 9.46 14.37
CA PRO A 103 4.28 9.74 13.23
C PRO A 103 4.74 10.99 12.47
N LEU A 104 4.90 10.85 11.16
CA LEU A 104 4.99 11.98 10.25
C LEU A 104 3.58 12.45 9.91
N ARG A 105 3.30 13.72 10.22
CA ARG A 105 2.02 14.38 9.91
C ARG A 105 2.13 15.13 8.59
N SER A 106 1.04 15.18 7.83
CA SER A 106 0.99 15.97 6.59
C SER A 106 1.10 17.47 6.91
N ASN A 107 2.24 18.07 6.59
CA ASN A 107 2.50 19.49 6.79
C ASN A 107 1.88 20.30 5.63
N GLY A 108 0.56 20.45 5.64
CA GLY A 108 -0.16 21.32 4.69
C GLY A 108 -1.34 20.69 3.96
N GLY A 109 -1.64 19.41 4.22
CA GLY A 109 -2.86 18.75 3.77
C GLY A 109 -3.38 17.80 4.86
N PRO A 110 -4.62 17.30 4.75
CA PRO A 110 -5.12 16.32 5.73
C PRO A 110 -4.52 14.92 5.53
N PHE A 111 -3.92 14.61 4.37
CA PHE A 111 -3.44 13.26 4.05
C PHE A 111 -2.18 13.28 3.17
N PHE A 112 -1.54 12.11 3.04
CA PHE A 112 -0.53 11.74 2.05
C PHE A 112 -1.16 10.80 1.03
N ASP A 113 -1.15 11.19 -0.24
CA ASP A 113 -1.72 10.37 -1.32
C ASP A 113 -0.72 9.33 -1.79
N VAL A 114 -1.22 8.11 -2.05
CA VAL A 114 -0.42 7.03 -2.62
C VAL A 114 -0.06 7.35 -4.06
N GLU A 115 1.21 7.17 -4.40
CA GLU A 115 1.67 7.31 -5.77
C GLU A 115 1.62 5.95 -6.50
N GLN A 116 2.01 4.86 -5.83
CA GLN A 116 2.00 3.52 -6.41
C GLN A 116 1.61 2.47 -5.38
N CYS A 117 0.90 1.43 -5.81
CA CYS A 117 0.60 0.25 -5.01
C CYS A 117 1.49 -0.92 -5.43
N CYS A 118 2.11 -1.59 -4.48
CA CYS A 118 3.17 -2.58 -4.73
C CYS A 118 2.79 -3.98 -4.24
N ARG A 119 2.98 -4.98 -5.10
CA ARG A 119 2.61 -6.38 -4.86
C ARG A 119 3.78 -7.31 -5.14
N ASN A 120 3.89 -8.40 -4.38
CA ASN A 120 5.03 -9.30 -4.45
C ASN A 120 5.21 -9.88 -5.87
N ASP A 121 6.38 -9.65 -6.46
CA ASP A 121 6.74 -10.17 -7.79
C ASP A 121 7.37 -11.55 -7.65
N GLY A 122 6.54 -12.54 -7.34
CA GLY A 122 6.96 -13.93 -7.15
C GLY A 122 7.75 -14.46 -8.35
N ARG A 123 7.38 -14.08 -9.58
CA ARG A 123 8.05 -14.55 -10.80
C ARG A 123 9.48 -14.03 -10.89
N ARG A 124 9.68 -12.72 -10.67
CA ARG A 124 11.02 -12.13 -10.63
C ARG A 124 11.84 -12.70 -9.48
N ASN A 125 11.25 -12.82 -8.30
CA ASN A 125 11.92 -13.38 -7.12
C ASN A 125 12.40 -14.82 -7.36
N LEU A 126 11.57 -15.66 -7.97
CA LEU A 126 11.94 -17.04 -8.33
C LEU A 126 13.05 -17.06 -9.38
N LYS A 127 12.92 -16.24 -10.44
CA LYS A 127 13.92 -16.14 -11.51
C LYS A 127 15.29 -15.67 -10.99
N GLU A 128 15.31 -14.74 -10.04
CA GLU A 128 16.54 -14.23 -9.42
C GLU A 128 17.08 -15.15 -8.30
N GLY A 129 16.43 -16.29 -8.01
CA GLY A 129 16.85 -17.22 -6.96
C GLY A 129 16.68 -16.68 -5.54
N ARG A 130 15.81 -15.68 -5.34
CA ARG A 130 15.51 -15.08 -4.03
C ARG A 130 14.52 -15.90 -3.21
N ILE A 131 13.75 -16.75 -3.89
CA ILE A 131 12.79 -17.69 -3.33
C ILE A 131 12.87 -19.02 -4.07
N ASN A 132 12.38 -20.08 -3.44
CA ASN A 132 12.17 -21.38 -4.06
C ASN A 132 10.75 -21.54 -4.65
N GLU A 133 10.49 -22.65 -5.33
CA GLU A 133 9.20 -22.94 -5.97
C GLU A 133 8.03 -22.99 -4.97
N ARG A 134 8.27 -23.52 -3.77
CA ARG A 134 7.25 -23.63 -2.71
C ARG A 134 6.84 -22.25 -2.20
N GLU A 135 7.82 -21.38 -1.97
CA GLU A 135 7.59 -19.98 -1.62
C GLU A 135 6.91 -19.22 -2.76
N PHE A 136 7.28 -19.48 -4.01
CA PHE A 136 6.62 -18.90 -5.18
C PHE A 136 5.13 -19.25 -5.21
N GLN A 137 4.77 -20.51 -5.01
CA GLN A 137 3.37 -20.93 -4.92
C GLN A 137 2.64 -20.24 -3.77
N ALA A 138 3.32 -20.04 -2.64
CA ALA A 138 2.75 -19.32 -1.52
C ALA A 138 2.53 -17.83 -1.82
N ILE A 139 3.43 -17.23 -2.58
CA ILE A 139 3.29 -15.87 -3.11
C ILE A 139 2.11 -15.78 -4.07
N GLU A 140 1.99 -16.71 -5.02
CA GLU A 140 0.89 -16.74 -5.99
C GLU A 140 -0.48 -16.96 -5.31
N ALA A 141 -0.54 -17.74 -4.23
CA ALA A 141 -1.77 -17.92 -3.45
C ALA A 141 -2.23 -16.61 -2.77
N THR A 142 -1.32 -15.89 -2.11
CA THR A 142 -1.64 -14.57 -1.52
C THR A 142 -1.98 -13.55 -2.59
N ASN A 143 -1.28 -13.58 -3.72
CA ASN A 143 -1.58 -12.78 -4.89
C ASN A 143 -3.02 -13.02 -5.36
N ALA A 144 -3.46 -14.28 -5.46
CA ALA A 144 -4.84 -14.60 -5.81
C ALA A 144 -5.85 -14.08 -4.78
N LEU A 145 -5.54 -14.16 -3.48
CA LEU A 145 -6.36 -13.56 -2.41
C LEU A 145 -6.49 -12.04 -2.59
N LEU A 146 -5.39 -11.36 -2.89
CA LEU A 146 -5.37 -9.92 -3.14
C LEU A 146 -6.23 -9.54 -4.37
N ASP A 147 -6.28 -10.38 -5.41
CA ASP A 147 -7.16 -10.18 -6.56
C ASP A 147 -8.64 -10.29 -6.18
N ILE A 148 -8.98 -11.20 -5.27
CA ILE A 148 -10.34 -11.31 -4.71
C ILE A 148 -10.67 -10.03 -3.93
N HIS A 149 -9.78 -9.59 -3.03
CA HIS A 149 -9.98 -8.38 -2.24
C HIS A 149 -10.22 -7.13 -3.11
N LYS A 150 -9.48 -7.01 -4.21
CA LYS A 150 -9.64 -5.90 -5.16
C LYS A 150 -11.02 -5.93 -5.82
N ARG A 151 -11.48 -7.12 -6.25
CA ARG A 151 -12.80 -7.30 -6.86
C ARG A 151 -13.93 -7.01 -5.88
N ASP A 152 -13.89 -7.61 -4.69
CA ASP A 152 -14.92 -7.43 -3.67
C ASP A 152 -15.06 -5.95 -3.27
N TYR A 153 -13.94 -5.24 -3.21
CA TYR A 153 -13.95 -3.81 -2.90
C TYR A 153 -14.56 -2.98 -4.03
N ALA A 154 -14.22 -3.29 -5.29
CA ALA A 154 -14.83 -2.64 -6.45
C ALA A 154 -16.34 -2.89 -6.53
N ASP A 155 -16.79 -4.13 -6.28
CA ASP A 155 -18.20 -4.50 -6.26
C ASP A 155 -18.95 -3.81 -5.11
N ALA A 156 -18.32 -3.71 -3.93
CA ALA A 156 -18.86 -2.98 -2.80
C ALA A 156 -19.05 -1.48 -3.12
N LEU A 157 -18.08 -0.84 -3.77
CA LEU A 157 -18.21 0.56 -4.23
C LEU A 157 -19.35 0.70 -5.25
N ALA A 158 -19.40 -0.19 -6.25
CA ALA A 158 -20.43 -0.16 -7.30
C ALA A 158 -21.85 -0.38 -6.75
N SER A 159 -22.00 -1.18 -5.69
CA SER A 159 -23.27 -1.42 -5.01
C SER A 159 -23.75 -0.26 -4.12
N GLY A 160 -22.94 0.81 -3.97
CA GLY A 160 -23.25 1.91 -3.06
C GLY A 160 -23.14 1.54 -1.59
N MET A 161 -22.29 0.56 -1.25
CA MET A 161 -22.08 0.14 0.13
C MET A 161 -21.71 1.33 1.02
N SER A 162 -22.34 1.41 2.20
CA SER A 162 -22.09 2.50 3.15
C SER A 162 -20.64 2.51 3.64
N GLY A 163 -20.15 3.69 4.03
CA GLY A 163 -18.76 3.85 4.50
C GLY A 163 -18.39 2.89 5.64
N GLY A 164 -19.27 2.69 6.64
CA GLY A 164 -19.01 1.77 7.75
C GLY A 164 -18.92 0.29 7.34
N ASN A 165 -19.70 -0.12 6.34
CA ASN A 165 -19.62 -1.47 5.78
C ASN A 165 -18.34 -1.65 4.95
N LEU A 166 -17.95 -0.64 4.16
CA LEU A 166 -16.66 -0.63 3.46
C LEU A 166 -15.48 -0.74 4.43
N THR A 167 -15.50 -0.02 5.55
CA THR A 167 -14.50 -0.16 6.62
C THR A 167 -14.43 -1.58 7.15
N SER A 168 -15.58 -2.21 7.36
CA SER A 168 -15.67 -3.57 7.90
C SER A 168 -15.13 -4.61 6.91
N LEU A 169 -15.45 -4.46 5.63
CA LEU A 169 -14.85 -5.26 4.54
C LEU A 169 -13.33 -5.12 4.54
N ARG A 170 -12.80 -3.89 4.62
CA ARG A 170 -11.34 -3.66 4.64
C ARG A 170 -10.66 -4.28 5.85
N ASN A 171 -11.31 -4.26 7.01
CA ASN A 171 -10.79 -4.92 8.22
C ASN A 171 -10.74 -6.45 8.07
N VAL A 172 -11.68 -7.06 7.36
CA VAL A 172 -11.64 -8.50 7.03
C VAL A 172 -10.46 -8.77 6.11
N GLN A 173 -10.36 -8.02 4.99
CA GLN A 173 -9.29 -8.17 4.01
C GLN A 173 -7.89 -8.07 4.64
N ARG A 174 -7.69 -7.10 5.55
CA ARG A 174 -6.43 -6.94 6.28
C ARG A 174 -6.06 -8.17 7.13
N ARG A 175 -7.05 -8.76 7.82
CA ARG A 175 -6.79 -9.96 8.63
C ARG A 175 -6.40 -11.14 7.76
N GLU A 176 -7.13 -11.38 6.67
CA GLU A 176 -6.84 -12.46 5.73
C GLU A 176 -5.46 -12.28 5.08
N LEU A 177 -5.10 -11.06 4.68
CA LEU A 177 -3.77 -10.77 4.14
C LEU A 177 -2.67 -11.07 5.17
N LYS A 178 -2.83 -10.62 6.41
CA LYS A 178 -1.87 -10.88 7.49
C LYS A 178 -1.68 -12.38 7.76
N GLU A 179 -2.76 -13.16 7.68
CA GLU A 179 -2.71 -14.62 7.82
C GLU A 179 -1.97 -15.26 6.63
N ALA A 180 -2.24 -14.81 5.41
CA ALA A 180 -1.57 -15.28 4.21
C ALA A 180 -0.06 -14.96 4.22
N GLU A 181 0.32 -13.75 4.62
CA GLU A 181 1.71 -13.33 4.78
C GLU A 181 2.43 -14.13 5.88
N LYS A 182 1.74 -14.45 6.98
CA LYS A 182 2.29 -15.34 8.01
C LYS A 182 2.57 -16.74 7.44
N TRP A 183 1.67 -17.28 6.63
CA TRP A 183 1.85 -18.59 6.01
C TRP A 183 2.99 -18.60 4.98
N GLN A 184 3.15 -17.52 4.20
CA GLN A 184 4.33 -17.33 3.34
C GLN A 184 5.63 -17.33 4.15
N LEU A 185 5.68 -16.60 5.25
CA LEU A 185 6.85 -16.55 6.12
C LEU A 185 7.18 -17.93 6.71
N MET A 186 6.18 -18.69 7.16
CA MET A 186 6.39 -20.06 7.64
C MET A 186 6.92 -20.98 6.54
N THR A 187 6.46 -20.79 5.30
CA THR A 187 6.93 -21.56 4.13
C THR A 187 8.40 -21.27 3.80
N ARG A 188 8.85 -20.03 4.03
CA ARG A 188 10.26 -19.62 3.87
C ARG A 188 11.21 -20.24 4.89
N LEU A 189 10.72 -20.47 6.11
CA LEU A 189 11.52 -20.98 7.23
C LEU A 189 11.59 -22.52 7.28
N ALA A 190 10.82 -23.22 6.45
CA ALA A 190 10.62 -24.68 6.49
C ALA A 190 11.25 -25.38 5.29
#